data_AF-A0A7C2JY44-F1
#
_entry.id   AF-A0A7C2JY44-F1
#
_cell.length_a   1.000
_cell.length_b   1.000
_cell.length_c   1.000
_cell.angle_alpha   90.00
_cell.angle_beta   90.00
_cell.angle_gamma   90.00
#
_symmetry.space_group_name_H-M   'P 1'
#
loop_
_entity.id
_entity.type
_entity.pdbx_description
1 polymer ?
#
loop_
_entity_poly.entity_id
_entity_poly.type
_entity_poly.pdbx_seq_one_letter_code
_entity_poly.pdbx_strand_id
1 'polypeptide(L)'
;MREQDFAFERQILDRLRRMHASLQVAYAAVVVAAIALHRQNADRDEEVARVLEYCVGARLADQIERTAELVVSLSALPVPPEDLDSWGPPPTTAAE
;
A
#
# COMPACT_ATOMS: atom_id res chain seq x y z
N MET A 1 25.47 3.66 12.27
CA MET A 1 24.16 3.16 12.76
C MET A 1 22.98 3.69 11.92
N ARG A 2 23.06 4.85 11.27
CA ARG A 2 21.93 5.42 10.51
C ARG A 2 21.53 4.70 9.21
N GLU A 3 22.49 4.27 8.38
CA GLU A 3 22.18 3.69 7.06
C GLU A 3 21.44 2.34 7.11
N GLN A 4 21.74 1.50 8.09
CA GLN A 4 21.07 0.21 8.26
C GLN A 4 19.60 0.37 8.64
N ASP A 5 19.29 1.37 9.47
CA ASP A 5 17.92 1.67 9.90
C ASP A 5 17.08 2.18 8.71
N PHE A 6 17.64 3.07 7.88
CA PHE A 6 16.97 3.54 6.65
C PHE A 6 16.72 2.43 5.63
N ALA A 7 17.70 1.53 5.42
CA ALA A 7 17.53 0.40 4.52
C ALA A 7 16.43 -0.56 5.00
N PHE A 8 16.36 -0.79 6.31
CA PHE A 8 15.33 -1.62 6.94
C PHE A 8 13.94 -0.99 6.84
N GLU A 9 13.80 0.31 7.13
CA GLU A 9 12.54 1.04 7.00
C GLU A 9 12.02 1.04 5.56
N ARG A 10 12.91 1.24 4.58
CA ARG A 10 12.55 1.16 3.16
C ARG A 10 12.07 -0.23 2.76
N GLN A 11 12.72 -1.28 3.27
CA GLN A 11 12.29 -2.66 3.04
C GLN A 11 10.90 -2.94 3.62
N ILE A 12 10.61 -2.42 4.82
CA ILE A 12 9.28 -2.53 5.45
C ILE A 12 8.23 -1.80 4.62
N LEU A 13 8.50 -0.56 4.21
CA LEU A 13 7.61 0.24 3.37
C LEU A 13 7.28 -0.47 2.06
N ASP A 14 8.28 -1.02 1.36
CA ASP A 14 8.08 -1.75 0.11
C ASP A 14 7.32 -3.07 0.33
N ARG A 15 7.47 -3.71 1.50
CA ARG A 15 6.66 -4.87 1.87
C ARG A 15 5.20 -4.48 2.13
N LEU A 16 4.95 -3.39 2.85
CA LEU A 16 3.60 -2.88 3.11
C LEU A 16 2.89 -2.46 1.83
N ARG A 17 3.58 -1.76 0.92
CA ARG A 17 3.04 -1.39 -0.41
C ARG A 17 2.61 -2.61 -1.22
N ARG A 18 3.45 -3.66 -1.26
CA ARG A 18 3.12 -4.92 -1.94
C ARG A 18 1.94 -5.62 -1.29
N MET A 19 1.88 -5.66 0.04
CA MET A 19 0.75 -6.24 0.76
C MET A 19 -0.56 -5.48 0.48
N HIS A 20 -0.52 -4.14 0.49
CA HIS A 20 -1.66 -3.30 0.15
C HIS A 20 -2.18 -3.58 -1.26
N ALA A 21 -1.29 -3.64 -2.26
CA ALA A 21 -1.67 -3.99 -3.63
C ALA A 21 -2.30 -5.39 -3.72
N SER A 22 -1.74 -6.40 -3.04
CA SER A 22 -2.32 -7.74 -3.01
C SER A 22 -3.71 -7.77 -2.35
N LEU A 23 -3.92 -6.98 -1.29
CA LEU A 23 -5.23 -6.86 -0.64
C LEU A 23 -6.27 -6.23 -1.58
N GLN A 24 -5.89 -5.19 -2.33
CA GLN A 24 -6.78 -4.57 -3.33
C GLN A 24 -7.18 -5.55 -4.43
N VAL A 25 -6.25 -6.36 -4.92
CA VAL A 25 -6.53 -7.40 -5.92
C VAL A 25 -7.48 -8.46 -5.35
N ALA A 26 -7.23 -8.92 -4.12
CA ALA A 26 -8.09 -9.90 -3.45
C ALA A 26 -9.52 -9.35 -3.25
N TYR A 27 -9.65 -8.09 -2.83
CA TYR A 27 -10.94 -7.44 -2.65
C TYR A 27 -11.71 -7.36 -3.98
N ALA A 28 -11.06 -6.93 -5.06
CA ALA A 28 -11.67 -6.87 -6.39
C ALA A 28 -12.16 -8.26 -6.85
N ALA A 29 -11.36 -9.31 -6.62
CA ALA A 29 -11.74 -10.68 -6.95
C ALA A 29 -12.99 -11.14 -6.16
N VAL A 30 -13.06 -10.81 -4.86
CA VAL A 30 -14.21 -11.13 -4.00
C VAL A 30 -15.47 -10.42 -4.49
N VAL A 31 -15.37 -9.13 -4.83
CA VAL A 31 -16.51 -8.35 -5.36
C VAL A 31 -17.01 -8.96 -6.68
N VAL A 32 -16.10 -9.31 -7.61
CA VAL A 32 -16.47 -9.94 -8.87
C VAL A 32 -17.12 -11.31 -8.65
N ALA A 33 -16.58 -12.11 -7.73
CA ALA A 33 -17.13 -13.42 -7.40
C ALA A 33 -18.55 -13.32 -6.80
N ALA A 34 -18.78 -12.39 -5.87
CA ALA A 34 -20.10 -12.14 -5.30
C ALA A 34 -21.11 -11.73 -6.37
N ILE A 35 -20.76 -10.79 -7.25
CA ILE A 35 -21.61 -10.37 -8.37
C ILE A 35 -21.92 -11.55 -9.30
N ALA A 36 -20.93 -12.40 -9.59
CA ALA A 36 -21.11 -13.57 -10.44
C ALA A 36 -22.06 -14.59 -9.82
N LEU A 37 -22.00 -14.80 -8.50
CA LEU A 37 -22.91 -15.69 -7.76
C LEU A 37 -24.34 -15.14 -7.73
N HIS A 38 -24.52 -13.84 -7.45
CA HIS A 38 -25.83 -13.17 -7.54
C HIS A 38 -26.46 -13.33 -8.92
N ARG A 39 -25.64 -13.31 -9.99
CA ARG A 39 -26.12 -13.51 -11.36
C ARG A 39 -26.47 -14.95 -11.72
N GLN A 40 -25.87 -15.94 -11.05
CA GLN A 40 -26.21 -17.35 -11.25
C GLN A 40 -27.60 -17.68 -10.71
N ASN A 41 -28.11 -16.89 -9.75
CA ASN A 41 -29.48 -16.94 -9.26
C ASN A 41 -29.93 -18.35 -8.81
N ALA A 42 -29.01 -19.08 -8.18
CA ALA A 42 -29.28 -20.32 -7.47
C ALA A 42 -29.33 -20.02 -5.96
N ASP A 43 -30.30 -20.59 -5.25
CA ASP A 43 -30.55 -20.27 -3.83
C ASP A 43 -29.31 -20.44 -2.93
N ARG A 44 -28.45 -21.41 -3.23
CA ARG A 44 -27.20 -21.65 -2.48
C ARG A 44 -26.11 -20.60 -2.78
N ASP A 45 -26.12 -20.04 -3.99
CA ASP A 45 -25.11 -19.08 -4.42
C ASP A 45 -25.36 -17.69 -3.84
N GLU A 46 -26.63 -17.35 -3.57
CA GLU A 46 -27.04 -16.13 -2.86
C GLU A 46 -26.43 -16.06 -1.45
N GLU A 47 -26.46 -17.16 -0.69
CA GLU A 47 -25.88 -17.22 0.66
C GLU A 47 -24.35 -17.07 0.59
N VAL A 48 -23.70 -17.75 -0.36
CA VAL A 48 -22.26 -17.64 -0.59
C VAL A 48 -21.88 -16.21 -1.00
N ALA A 49 -22.65 -15.57 -1.87
CA ALA A 49 -22.43 -14.19 -2.28
C ALA A 49 -22.49 -13.23 -1.09
N ARG A 50 -23.48 -13.39 -0.20
CA ARG A 50 -23.58 -12.61 1.04
C ARG A 50 -22.37 -12.83 1.96
N VAL A 51 -21.92 -14.07 2.14
CA VAL A 51 -20.71 -14.34 2.94
C VAL A 51 -19.48 -13.67 2.32
N LEU A 52 -19.32 -13.75 1.00
CA LEU A 52 -18.22 -13.08 0.30
C LEU A 52 -18.28 -11.56 0.49
N GLU A 53 -19.44 -10.94 0.39
CA GLU A 53 -19.59 -9.49 0.58
C GLU A 53 -19.34 -9.05 2.03
N TYR A 54 -20.11 -9.62 2.97
CA TYR A 54 -20.19 -9.11 4.34
C TYR A 54 -19.09 -9.64 5.25
N CYS A 55 -18.60 -10.86 5.03
CA CYS A 55 -17.56 -11.43 5.88
C CYS A 55 -16.17 -11.21 5.29
N VAL A 56 -16.01 -11.50 3.99
CA VAL A 56 -14.69 -11.44 3.35
C VAL A 56 -14.41 -10.03 2.82
N GLY A 57 -15.36 -9.45 2.06
CA GLY A 57 -15.24 -8.13 1.46
C GLY A 57 -15.07 -7.03 2.51
N ALA A 58 -15.94 -6.98 3.53
CA ALA A 58 -15.85 -6.00 4.60
C ALA A 58 -14.51 -6.09 5.36
N ARG A 59 -14.04 -7.31 5.66
CA ARG A 59 -12.74 -7.51 6.32
C ARG A 59 -11.58 -7.07 5.44
N LEU A 60 -11.60 -7.38 4.15
CA LEU A 60 -10.56 -6.92 3.23
C LEU A 60 -10.55 -5.40 3.10
N ALA A 61 -11.70 -4.75 3.06
CA ALA A 61 -11.80 -3.28 3.02
C ALA A 61 -11.14 -2.63 4.25
N ASP A 62 -11.45 -3.11 5.46
CA ASP A 62 -10.82 -2.65 6.71
C ASP A 62 -9.29 -2.87 6.71
N GLN A 63 -8.81 -4.01 6.21
CA GLN A 63 -7.38 -4.25 6.12
C GLN A 63 -6.68 -3.36 5.07
N ILE A 64 -7.36 -3.06 3.95
CA ILE A 64 -6.84 -2.14 2.93
C ILE A 64 -6.67 -0.74 3.52
N GLU A 65 -7.68 -0.24 4.24
CA GLU A 65 -7.65 1.07 4.90
C GLU A 65 -6.52 1.16 5.92
N ARG A 66 -6.45 0.21 6.86
CA ARG A 66 -5.36 0.15 7.87
C ARG A 66 -3.98 0.08 7.22
N THR A 67 -3.83 -0.70 6.15
CA THR A 67 -2.53 -0.81 5.48
C THR A 67 -2.18 0.48 4.75
N ALA A 68 -3.17 1.20 4.19
CA ALA A 68 -2.94 2.52 3.58
C ALA A 68 -2.48 3.54 4.62
N GLU A 69 -3.13 3.60 5.78
CA GLU A 69 -2.74 4.48 6.90
C GLU A 69 -1.32 4.19 7.39
N LEU A 70 -0.93 2.91 7.49
CA LEU A 70 0.44 2.51 7.84
C LEU A 70 1.45 2.94 6.78
N VAL A 71 1.13 2.81 5.49
CA VAL A 71 2.01 3.28 4.41
C VAL A 71 2.18 4.80 4.48
N VAL A 72 1.11 5.56 4.72
CA VAL A 72 1.18 7.03 4.83
C VAL A 72 2.01 7.45 6.05
N SER A 73 1.75 6.87 7.22
CA SER A 73 2.44 7.23 8.46
C SER A 73 3.95 6.95 8.40
N LEU A 74 4.35 5.83 7.79
CA LEU A 74 5.75 5.48 7.61
C LEU A 74 6.42 6.22 6.44
N SER A 75 5.66 6.67 5.43
CA SER A 75 6.20 7.49 4.34
C SER A 75 6.46 8.94 4.77
N ALA A 76 5.85 9.40 5.87
CA ALA A 76 6.06 10.73 6.45
C ALA A 76 7.31 10.79 7.36
N LEU A 77 8.03 9.68 7.53
CA LEU A 77 9.30 9.69 8.26
C LEU A 77 10.33 10.52 7.47
N PRO A 78 11.04 11.46 8.12
CA PRO A 78 11.88 12.44 7.44
C PRO A 78 13.02 11.74 6.71
N VAL A 79 13.11 12.01 5.40
CA VAL A 79 14.34 11.79 4.62
C VAL A 79 15.45 12.58 5.33
N PRO A 80 16.57 11.95 5.71
CA PRO A 80 17.67 12.67 6.34
C PRO A 80 18.14 13.77 5.38
N PRO A 81 18.29 15.03 5.83
CA PRO A 81 18.62 16.17 4.97
C PRO A 81 20.06 16.15 4.41
N GLU A 82 20.77 15.01 4.50
CA GLU A 82 22.21 14.93 4.18
C GLU A 82 22.53 15.05 2.67
N ASP A 83 21.51 15.09 1.79
CA ASP A 83 21.69 15.28 0.33
C ASP A 83 21.32 16.68 -0.20
N LEU A 84 20.87 17.62 0.65
CA LEU A 84 20.43 18.95 0.20
C LEU A 84 21.54 20.02 0.15
N ASP A 85 22.75 19.72 0.66
CA ASP A 85 23.87 20.67 0.69
C ASP A 85 24.84 20.58 -0.51
N SER A 86 24.62 19.67 -1.48
CA SER A 86 25.50 19.52 -2.65
C SER A 86 25.21 20.50 -3.80
N TRP A 87 24.32 21.48 -3.65
CA TRP A 87 24.08 22.53 -4.65
C TRP A 87 24.72 23.86 -4.22
N GLY A 88 26.02 23.83 -3.91
CA GLY A 88 26.82 25.05 -3.96
C GLY A 88 26.99 25.49 -5.42
N PRO A 89 26.87 26.80 -5.75
CA PRO A 89 27.23 27.26 -7.09
C PRO A 89 28.70 26.92 -7.38
N PRO A 90 29.05 26.51 -8.61
CA PRO A 90 30.43 26.16 -8.94
C PRO A 90 31.35 27.36 -8.68
N PRO A 91 32.59 27.14 -8.22
CA PRO A 91 33.52 28.23 -7.96
C PRO A 91 33.75 29.00 -9.26
N THR A 92 33.43 30.29 -9.22
CA THR A 92 33.73 31.22 -10.30
C THR A 92 35.24 31.37 -10.38
N THR A 93 35.87 30.70 -11.34
CA THR A 93 37.26 30.98 -11.69
C THR A 93 37.33 32.40 -12.25
N ALA A 94 37.74 33.34 -11.41
CA ALA A 94 38.25 34.62 -11.86
C ALA A 94 39.52 34.33 -12.68
N ALA A 95 39.43 34.53 -13.99
CA ALA A 95 40.60 34.60 -14.86
C ALA A 95 40.98 36.09 -14.96
N GLU A 96 42.11 36.43 -14.36
CA GLU A 96 42.92 37.61 -14.71
C GLU A 96 43.56 37.44 -16.10
#